data_AF-A0A7S0R7W1-F1
#
_entry.id   AF-A0A7S0R7W1-F1
#
_cell.length_a   1.000
_cell.length_b   1.000
_cell.length_c   1.000
_cell.angle_alpha   90.00
_cell.angle_beta   90.00
_cell.angle_gamma   90.00
#
_symmetry.space_group_name_H-M   'P 1'
#
loop_
_entity.id
_entity.type
_entity.pdbx_description
1 polymer ?
#
loop_
_entity_poly.entity_id
_entity_poly.type
_entity_poly.pdbx_seq_one_letter_code
_entity_poly.pdbx_strand_id
1 'polypeptide(L)'
;MLSQPMSVLPRLIRAACQPNAFSACGGIAGQVRALSERAVAVEDRPAFQTDATGHIVPHGGRLLDLMVKNAEERRALEASCTHKQECSDRNACDVELLSVGGFSPLSGFMNKDVYDSVLDTMRLPGSNLLFGLPVVMDTNDPSVKEGSKILLTYQGQKLGVMEVESKWAPNKAKETKLAYGTSALEHPGVKMVAWERGRYYLGGRVHGFELPKRVFPCKTPAEVRALLPGNTDVVVFQCRNPVHRAHYELF
;
A
#
# COMPACT_ATOMS: atom_id res chain seq x y z
N MET A 1 64.03 -40.06 1.06
CA MET A 1 65.21 -39.15 1.00
C MET A 1 64.66 -37.78 0.63
N LEU A 2 64.41 -36.88 1.58
CA LEU A 2 65.41 -36.00 2.24
C LEU A 2 66.14 -35.06 1.26
N SER A 3 65.65 -33.82 1.10
CA SER A 3 66.34 -32.62 1.61
C SER A 3 65.76 -31.31 1.03
N GLN A 4 65.50 -30.36 1.94
CA GLN A 4 65.64 -28.90 1.74
C GLN A 4 66.79 -28.45 2.69
N PRO A 5 67.13 -27.15 2.83
CA PRO A 5 66.98 -25.97 1.95
C PRO A 5 68.36 -25.30 1.71
N MET A 6 68.40 -24.11 1.07
CA MET A 6 69.31 -23.01 1.48
C MET A 6 68.84 -21.67 0.89
N SER A 7 69.05 -20.60 1.65
CA SER A 7 68.56 -19.23 1.44
C SER A 7 69.66 -18.26 1.02
N VAL A 8 69.33 -17.23 0.22
CA VAL A 8 70.14 -15.99 0.14
C VAL A 8 69.25 -14.74 0.01
N LEU A 9 69.37 -13.84 1.00
CA LEU A 9 69.12 -12.39 0.92
C LEU A 9 70.51 -11.70 1.00
N PRO A 10 70.78 -10.50 0.44
CA PRO A 10 70.28 -9.19 0.97
C PRO A 10 70.15 -8.10 -0.15
N ARG A 11 70.07 -6.76 0.01
CA ARG A 11 69.89 -5.75 1.11
C ARG A 11 68.65 -4.89 0.73
N LEU A 12 67.88 -4.20 1.60
CA LEU A 12 68.15 -3.24 2.68
C LEU A 12 68.66 -1.85 2.22
N ILE A 13 67.71 -0.92 2.00
CA ILE A 13 67.91 0.53 2.21
C ILE A 13 66.85 0.99 3.21
N ARG A 14 67.30 1.53 4.35
CA ARG A 14 66.47 2.27 5.31
C ARG A 14 66.50 3.75 4.94
N ALA A 15 65.37 4.42 5.04
CA ALA A 15 65.33 5.85 5.34
C ALA A 15 64.52 6.03 6.63
N ALA A 16 65.22 6.28 7.74
CA ALA A 16 64.61 6.66 9.00
C ALA A 16 65.04 8.10 9.31
N CYS A 17 64.07 8.97 9.61
CA CYS A 17 64.31 10.28 10.20
C CYS A 17 63.20 10.60 11.20
N GLN A 18 63.63 10.77 12.45
CA GLN A 18 62.91 11.25 13.62
C GLN A 18 63.99 11.76 14.60
N PRO A 19 63.69 12.62 15.58
CA PRO A 19 62.57 13.56 15.71
C PRO A 19 63.08 14.98 16.10
N ASN A 20 62.21 15.79 16.73
CA ASN A 20 62.43 17.13 17.31
C ASN A 20 62.35 18.30 16.30
N ALA A 21 61.64 19.39 16.58
CA ALA A 21 60.62 19.62 17.61
C ALA A 21 59.77 20.83 17.21
N PHE A 22 58.45 20.80 17.47
CA PHE A 22 57.75 21.96 18.03
C PHE A 22 56.41 21.51 18.62
N SER A 23 56.27 21.72 19.92
CA SER A 23 54.99 21.57 20.64
C SER A 23 54.24 22.89 20.60
N ALA A 24 52.99 22.88 20.13
CA ALA A 24 51.94 23.80 20.58
C ALA A 24 50.57 23.25 20.14
N CYS A 25 49.75 22.84 21.12
CA CYS A 25 48.35 22.51 20.87
C CYS A 25 47.52 23.77 20.63
N GLY A 26 46.42 23.63 19.87
CA GLY A 26 45.24 24.49 20.00
C GLY A 26 44.74 25.09 18.69
N GLY A 27 43.45 24.88 18.37
CA GLY A 27 42.72 25.85 17.56
C GLY A 27 42.14 25.46 16.20
N ILE A 28 41.85 24.18 15.89
CA ILE A 28 41.02 23.82 14.70
C ILE A 28 39.73 23.06 15.07
N ALA A 29 39.28 23.18 16.33
CA ALA A 29 37.97 22.69 16.78
C ALA A 29 36.83 23.72 16.54
N GLY A 30 37.16 24.94 16.08
CA GLY A 30 36.24 26.08 16.08
C GLY A 30 35.41 26.32 14.81
N GLN A 31 35.78 25.74 13.65
CA GLN A 31 35.18 26.13 12.35
C GLN A 31 34.31 25.07 11.67
N VAL A 32 34.23 23.84 12.19
CA VAL A 32 33.30 22.80 11.68
C VAL A 32 31.93 22.86 12.40
N ARG A 33 31.80 23.64 13.47
CA ARG A 33 30.62 23.64 14.35
C ARG A 33 29.53 24.68 14.00
N ALA A 34 29.69 25.45 12.91
CA ALA A 34 28.86 26.62 12.62
C ALA A 34 27.81 26.43 11.50
N LEU A 35 27.57 25.21 11.02
CA LEU A 35 26.58 24.90 9.96
C LEU A 35 25.53 23.85 10.37
N SER A 36 25.50 23.41 11.64
CA SER A 36 24.64 22.32 12.11
C SER A 36 23.37 22.77 12.87
N GLU A 37 23.14 24.07 13.04
CA GLU A 37 22.03 24.61 13.84
C GLU A 37 21.13 25.54 13.02
N ARG A 38 20.65 25.04 11.88
CA ARG A 38 19.28 25.33 11.46
C ARG A 38 18.41 24.13 11.82
N ALA A 39 18.10 24.01 13.11
CA ALA A 39 16.90 23.31 13.51
C ALA A 39 15.74 24.03 12.79
N VAL A 40 15.22 23.40 11.73
CA VAL A 40 13.89 23.75 11.22
C VAL A 40 12.98 23.50 12.41
N ALA A 41 12.45 24.57 12.99
CA ALA A 41 11.44 24.46 14.02
C ALA A 41 10.34 23.57 13.44
N VAL A 42 10.18 22.37 14.00
CA VAL A 42 9.05 21.52 13.65
C VAL A 42 7.86 22.23 14.27
N GLU A 43 7.23 23.09 13.47
CA GLU A 43 5.95 23.71 13.80
C GLU A 43 5.03 22.64 14.34
N ASP A 44 4.31 22.99 15.41
CA ASP A 44 3.51 22.09 16.24
C ASP A 44 2.56 21.27 15.36
N ARG A 45 3.03 20.08 14.94
CA ARG A 45 2.27 19.23 14.03
C ARG A 45 1.06 18.78 14.83
N PRO A 46 -0.17 18.97 14.33
CA PRO A 46 -1.35 18.50 15.05
C PRO A 46 -1.15 17.01 15.32
N ALA A 47 -1.09 16.66 16.61
CA ALA A 47 -0.78 15.31 17.04
C ALA A 47 -1.70 14.32 16.32
N PHE A 48 -1.15 13.23 15.80
CA PHE A 48 -1.95 12.20 15.16
C PHE A 48 -3.05 11.77 16.13
N GLN A 49 -4.31 11.84 15.69
CA GLN A 49 -5.42 11.40 16.54
C GLN A 49 -5.21 9.93 16.87
N THR A 50 -5.25 9.61 18.16
CA THR A 50 -5.18 8.23 18.67
C THR A 50 -6.55 7.76 19.14
N ASP A 51 -6.79 6.45 19.00
CA ASP A 51 -7.97 5.78 19.55
C ASP A 51 -7.74 5.38 21.02
N ALA A 52 -8.77 4.80 21.65
CA ALA A 52 -8.72 4.38 23.05
C ALA A 52 -7.68 3.28 23.37
N THR A 53 -7.10 2.64 22.34
CA THR A 53 -5.99 1.67 22.49
C THR A 53 -4.61 2.31 22.33
N GLY A 54 -4.55 3.62 22.01
CA GLY A 54 -3.31 4.34 21.78
C GLY A 54 -2.69 4.11 20.40
N HIS A 55 -3.45 3.58 19.43
CA HIS A 55 -3.04 3.50 18.03
C HIS A 55 -3.55 4.73 17.27
N ILE A 56 -2.88 5.10 16.17
CA ILE A 56 -3.39 6.12 15.24
C ILE A 56 -4.81 5.74 14.76
N VAL A 57 -5.74 6.68 14.73
CA VAL A 57 -7.11 6.47 14.26
C VAL A 57 -7.10 6.03 12.78
N PRO A 58 -7.90 5.02 12.37
CA PRO A 58 -8.00 4.61 10.98
C PRO A 58 -8.41 5.75 10.04
N HIS A 59 -8.03 5.65 8.76
CA HIS A 59 -8.37 6.69 7.78
C HIS A 59 -9.90 6.85 7.64
N GLY A 60 -10.39 8.08 7.84
CA GLY A 60 -11.82 8.39 7.94
C GLY A 60 -12.47 8.10 9.29
N GLY A 61 -11.69 7.94 10.37
CA GLY A 61 -12.17 7.93 11.75
C GLY A 61 -12.49 6.54 12.32
N ARG A 62 -12.67 5.52 11.48
CA ARG A 62 -13.01 4.15 11.90
C ARG A 62 -12.50 3.11 10.92
N LEU A 63 -12.16 1.92 11.42
CA LEU A 63 -11.87 0.76 10.59
C LEU A 63 -13.21 0.15 10.13
N LEU A 64 -13.44 0.11 8.82
CA LEU A 64 -14.71 -0.33 8.26
C LEU A 64 -14.67 -1.81 7.88
N ASP A 65 -15.09 -2.67 8.80
CA ASP A 65 -15.32 -4.10 8.57
C ASP A 65 -16.65 -4.29 7.80
N LEU A 66 -16.58 -4.83 6.58
CA LEU A 66 -17.74 -5.13 5.72
C LEU A 66 -18.09 -6.64 5.72
N MET A 67 -17.48 -7.45 6.59
CA MET A 67 -17.74 -8.88 6.64
C MET A 67 -19.13 -9.18 7.24
N VAL A 68 -19.97 -9.86 6.46
CA VAL A 68 -21.29 -10.35 6.88
C VAL A 68 -21.12 -11.54 7.81
N LYS A 69 -21.34 -11.29 9.11
CA LYS A 69 -21.17 -12.25 10.21
C LYS A 69 -22.38 -13.18 10.39
N ASN A 70 -23.58 -12.73 10.01
CA ASN A 70 -24.79 -13.54 10.10
C ASN A 70 -24.92 -14.47 8.86
N ALA A 71 -25.10 -15.77 9.09
CA ALA A 71 -25.20 -16.77 8.03
C ALA A 71 -26.53 -16.71 7.25
N GLU A 72 -27.62 -16.27 7.87
CA GLU A 72 -28.93 -16.09 7.22
C GLU A 72 -28.92 -14.84 6.34
N GLU A 73 -28.36 -13.73 6.83
CA GLU A 73 -28.14 -12.51 6.05
C GLU A 73 -27.28 -12.79 4.81
N ARG A 74 -26.18 -13.54 4.99
CA ARG A 74 -25.33 -14.00 3.87
C ARG A 74 -26.11 -14.80 2.83
N ARG A 75 -26.96 -15.74 3.26
CA ARG A 75 -27.81 -16.55 2.36
C ARG A 75 -28.84 -15.69 1.65
N ALA A 76 -29.46 -14.72 2.33
CA ALA A 76 -30.44 -13.81 1.75
C ALA A 76 -29.81 -12.87 0.71
N LEU A 77 -28.63 -12.32 1.01
CA LEU A 77 -27.84 -11.52 0.07
C LEU A 77 -27.45 -12.35 -1.17
N GLU A 78 -26.92 -13.57 -0.98
CA GLU A 78 -26.57 -14.47 -2.09
C GLU A 78 -27.79 -14.83 -2.95
N ALA A 79 -28.93 -15.18 -2.33
CA ALA A 79 -30.16 -15.51 -3.04
C ALA A 79 -30.78 -14.31 -3.79
N SER A 80 -30.44 -13.08 -3.39
CA SER A 80 -30.86 -11.85 -4.07
C SER A 80 -29.98 -11.46 -5.27
N CYS A 81 -28.90 -12.20 -5.56
CA CYS A 81 -28.01 -11.91 -6.68
C CYS A 81 -28.70 -12.18 -8.03
N THR A 82 -28.66 -11.15 -8.90
CA THR A 82 -29.17 -11.22 -10.27
C THR A 82 -28.10 -11.63 -11.27
N HIS A 83 -26.83 -11.42 -10.93
CA HIS A 83 -25.67 -11.75 -11.77
C HIS A 83 -24.58 -12.42 -10.91
N LYS A 84 -23.60 -13.05 -11.57
CA LYS A 84 -22.41 -13.60 -10.96
C LYS A 84 -21.19 -13.17 -11.76
N GLN A 85 -20.13 -12.72 -11.09
CA GLN A 85 -18.86 -12.35 -11.72
C GLN A 85 -17.70 -13.08 -11.05
N GLU A 86 -16.93 -13.81 -11.85
CA GLU A 86 -15.61 -14.30 -11.43
C GLU A 86 -14.63 -13.12 -11.44
N CYS A 87 -13.98 -12.89 -10.31
CA CYS A 87 -13.00 -11.82 -10.11
C CYS A 87 -11.67 -12.19 -10.77
N SER A 88 -10.98 -11.21 -11.34
CA SER A 88 -9.54 -11.34 -11.57
C SER A 88 -8.78 -11.36 -10.22
N ASP A 89 -7.53 -11.82 -10.22
CA ASP A 89 -6.63 -11.74 -9.05
C ASP A 89 -6.61 -10.32 -8.44
N ARG A 90 -6.67 -9.28 -9.29
CA ARG A 90 -6.74 -7.89 -8.85
C ARG A 90 -8.06 -7.58 -8.17
N ASN A 91 -9.20 -7.92 -8.77
CA ASN A 91 -10.50 -7.65 -8.16
C ASN A 91 -10.64 -8.42 -6.84
N ALA A 92 -10.10 -9.64 -6.74
CA ALA A 92 -10.08 -10.42 -5.51
C ALA A 92 -9.27 -9.73 -4.39
N CYS A 93 -8.11 -9.16 -4.71
CA CYS A 93 -7.34 -8.31 -3.77
C CYS A 93 -8.12 -7.06 -3.35
N ASP A 94 -8.76 -6.36 -4.29
CA ASP A 94 -9.52 -5.13 -3.98
C ASP A 94 -10.78 -5.45 -3.13
N VAL A 95 -11.48 -6.58 -3.40
CA VAL A 95 -12.58 -7.09 -2.56
C VAL A 95 -12.09 -7.47 -1.16
N GLU A 96 -10.94 -8.13 -1.03
CA GLU A 96 -10.34 -8.46 0.27
C GLU A 96 -10.09 -7.19 1.09
N LEU A 97 -9.41 -6.19 0.50
CA LEU A 97 -9.06 -4.94 1.17
C LEU A 97 -10.27 -4.05 1.51
N LEU A 98 -11.33 -4.07 0.68
CA LEU A 98 -12.63 -3.48 1.06
C LEU A 98 -13.25 -4.24 2.24
N SER A 99 -13.29 -5.57 2.17
CA SER A 99 -13.99 -6.41 3.14
C SER A 99 -13.43 -6.29 4.57
N VAL A 100 -12.10 -6.21 4.71
CA VAL A 100 -11.41 -6.14 6.00
C VAL A 100 -11.07 -4.71 6.46
N GLY A 101 -11.56 -3.69 5.75
CA GLY A 101 -11.33 -2.28 6.08
C GLY A 101 -9.95 -1.74 5.72
N GLY A 102 -9.14 -2.47 4.93
CA GLY A 102 -7.86 -1.99 4.41
C GLY A 102 -7.97 -0.75 3.52
N PHE A 103 -9.14 -0.55 2.90
CA PHE A 103 -9.49 0.67 2.15
C PHE A 103 -10.48 1.61 2.89
N SER A 104 -10.51 1.58 4.23
CA SER A 104 -11.30 2.55 5.01
C SER A 104 -10.99 3.99 4.56
N PRO A 105 -12.00 4.87 4.34
CA PRO A 105 -13.42 4.71 4.71
C PRO A 105 -14.33 4.10 3.63
N LEU A 106 -13.81 3.54 2.53
CA LEU A 106 -14.64 3.04 1.43
C LEU A 106 -15.51 1.85 1.86
N SER A 107 -16.83 1.93 1.64
CA SER A 107 -17.78 0.84 1.90
C SER A 107 -18.09 -0.04 0.69
N GLY A 108 -17.22 -0.01 -0.32
CA GLY A 108 -17.44 -0.63 -1.62
C GLY A 108 -16.57 0.00 -2.71
N PHE A 109 -16.82 -0.38 -3.96
CA PHE A 109 -16.15 0.20 -5.12
C PHE A 109 -16.63 1.62 -5.38
N MET A 110 -15.73 2.52 -5.78
CA MET A 110 -16.06 3.91 -6.05
C MET A 110 -17.11 4.01 -7.16
N ASN A 111 -18.19 4.75 -6.91
CA ASN A 111 -19.09 5.18 -7.97
C ASN A 111 -18.41 6.23 -8.86
N LYS A 112 -19.02 6.53 -10.01
CA LYS A 112 -18.43 7.42 -11.02
C LYS A 112 -17.98 8.77 -10.44
N ASP A 113 -18.77 9.38 -9.58
CA ASP A 113 -18.49 10.72 -9.03
C ASP A 113 -17.34 10.69 -8.00
N VAL A 114 -17.28 9.65 -7.16
CA VAL A 114 -16.14 9.41 -6.26
C VAL A 114 -14.88 9.12 -7.08
N TYR A 115 -14.98 8.31 -8.13
CA TYR A 115 -13.89 7.99 -9.05
C TYR A 115 -13.33 9.23 -9.75
N ASP A 116 -14.19 10.10 -10.30
CA ASP A 116 -13.76 11.32 -10.98
C ASP A 116 -13.14 12.31 -9.97
N SER A 117 -13.70 12.46 -8.76
CA SER A 117 -13.10 13.28 -7.68
C SER A 117 -11.72 12.77 -7.28
N VAL A 118 -11.55 11.46 -7.14
CA VAL A 118 -10.27 10.84 -6.80
C VAL A 118 -9.24 11.01 -7.90
N LEU A 119 -9.64 10.91 -9.18
CA LEU A 119 -8.72 11.18 -10.30
C LEU A 119 -8.31 12.65 -10.40
N ASP A 120 -9.25 13.58 -10.26
CA ASP A 120 -9.00 14.99 -10.54
C ASP A 120 -8.41 15.72 -9.32
N THR A 121 -8.59 15.21 -8.09
CA THR A 121 -8.17 15.89 -6.85
C THR A 121 -7.42 15.01 -5.84
N MET A 122 -7.32 13.69 -6.05
CA MET A 122 -6.85 12.70 -5.07
C MET A 122 -7.64 12.73 -3.74
N ARG A 123 -8.92 13.09 -3.78
CA ARG A 123 -9.76 13.22 -2.57
C ARG A 123 -11.16 12.65 -2.74
N LEU A 124 -11.68 12.12 -1.63
CA LEU A 124 -13.05 11.66 -1.50
C LEU A 124 -14.01 12.87 -1.39
N PRO A 125 -15.12 12.90 -2.16
CA PRO A 125 -16.08 13.99 -2.10
C PRO A 125 -16.76 14.07 -0.72
N GLY A 126 -17.21 15.27 -0.36
CA GLY A 126 -17.86 15.57 0.93
C GLY A 126 -16.93 15.59 2.14
N SER A 127 -16.10 14.57 2.31
CA SER A 127 -15.16 14.44 3.44
C SER A 127 -13.81 15.13 3.21
N ASN A 128 -13.43 15.39 1.95
CA ASN A 128 -12.14 15.95 1.54
C ASN A 128 -10.90 15.11 1.95
N LEU A 129 -11.12 13.87 2.38
CA LEU A 129 -10.08 12.92 2.77
C LEU A 129 -9.21 12.51 1.58
N LEU A 130 -7.90 12.42 1.78
CA LEU A 130 -6.94 12.02 0.76
C LEU A 130 -7.11 10.54 0.37
N PHE A 131 -7.37 10.26 -0.91
CA PHE A 131 -7.36 8.91 -1.46
C PHE A 131 -6.74 8.96 -2.86
N GLY A 132 -5.55 8.37 -3.01
CA GLY A 132 -4.67 8.67 -4.15
C GLY A 132 -4.90 7.88 -5.44
N LEU A 133 -5.69 6.80 -5.42
CA LEU A 133 -5.92 5.94 -6.59
C LEU A 133 -7.38 5.44 -6.64
N PRO A 134 -8.00 5.30 -7.83
CA PRO A 134 -9.37 4.79 -7.93
C PRO A 134 -9.46 3.28 -7.66
N VAL A 135 -10.45 2.91 -6.84
CA VAL A 135 -10.81 1.52 -6.52
C VAL A 135 -12.16 1.21 -7.18
N VAL A 136 -12.14 0.43 -8.25
CA VAL A 136 -13.30 0.14 -9.12
C VAL A 136 -13.39 -1.34 -9.44
N MET A 137 -14.61 -1.86 -9.56
CA MET A 137 -14.84 -3.18 -10.13
C MET A 137 -15.03 -3.03 -11.64
N ASP A 138 -14.31 -3.79 -12.45
CA ASP A 138 -14.46 -3.76 -13.90
C ASP A 138 -15.29 -4.94 -14.41
N THR A 139 -15.97 -4.77 -15.54
CA THR A 139 -16.72 -5.84 -16.19
C THR A 139 -16.78 -5.65 -17.71
N ASN A 140 -16.93 -6.76 -18.43
CA ASN A 140 -17.29 -6.76 -19.85
C ASN A 140 -18.77 -7.05 -20.10
N ASP A 141 -19.52 -7.45 -19.07
CA ASP A 141 -20.93 -7.83 -19.20
C ASP A 141 -21.80 -6.58 -19.48
N PRO A 142 -22.49 -6.49 -20.64
CA PRO A 142 -23.40 -5.38 -20.92
C PRO A 142 -24.71 -5.47 -20.11
N SER A 143 -25.12 -6.66 -19.65
CA SER A 143 -26.43 -6.92 -19.02
C SER A 143 -26.55 -6.38 -17.59
N VAL A 144 -25.43 -6.36 -16.84
CA VAL A 144 -25.31 -5.69 -15.53
C VAL A 144 -25.74 -4.22 -15.64
N LYS A 145 -26.61 -3.78 -14.72
CA LYS A 145 -27.12 -2.40 -14.64
C LYS A 145 -27.08 -1.88 -13.20
N GLU A 146 -27.29 -0.58 -13.03
CA GLU A 146 -27.58 0.00 -11.72
C GLU A 146 -28.78 -0.71 -11.06
N GLY A 147 -28.70 -0.93 -9.75
CA GLY A 147 -29.62 -1.80 -8.99
C GLY A 147 -29.36 -3.31 -9.13
N SER A 148 -28.41 -3.75 -9.97
CA SER A 148 -28.03 -5.18 -10.02
C SER A 148 -27.28 -5.60 -8.77
N LYS A 149 -27.51 -6.84 -8.32
CA LYS A 149 -26.73 -7.49 -7.27
C LYS A 149 -25.87 -8.58 -7.89
N ILE A 150 -24.56 -8.49 -7.68
CA ILE A 150 -23.57 -9.38 -8.29
C ILE A 150 -22.93 -10.24 -7.20
N LEU A 151 -23.03 -11.56 -7.34
CA LEU A 151 -22.22 -12.49 -6.56
C LEU A 151 -20.79 -12.47 -7.08
N LEU A 152 -19.84 -12.05 -6.25
CA LEU A 152 -18.42 -12.02 -6.57
C LEU A 152 -17.77 -13.35 -6.16
N THR A 153 -17.23 -14.07 -7.12
CA THR A 153 -16.50 -15.33 -6.88
C THR A 153 -15.04 -15.26 -7.30
N TYR A 154 -14.20 -16.11 -6.70
CA TYR A 154 -12.79 -16.23 -7.05
C TYR A 154 -12.29 -17.63 -6.71
N GLN A 155 -11.78 -18.36 -7.70
CA GLN A 155 -11.19 -19.71 -7.54
C GLN A 155 -12.12 -20.68 -6.77
N GLY A 156 -13.42 -20.60 -7.04
CA GLY A 156 -14.46 -21.41 -6.39
C GLY A 156 -14.96 -20.92 -5.03
N GLN A 157 -14.38 -19.85 -4.47
CA GLN A 157 -14.87 -19.17 -3.27
C GLN A 157 -15.94 -18.12 -3.61
N LYS A 158 -16.82 -17.82 -2.64
CA LYS A 158 -17.76 -16.70 -2.72
C LYS A 158 -17.22 -15.55 -1.87
N LEU A 159 -16.56 -14.58 -2.53
CA LEU A 159 -15.91 -13.48 -1.81
C LEU A 159 -16.92 -12.52 -1.19
N GLY A 160 -18.05 -12.28 -1.85
CA GLY A 160 -19.07 -11.37 -1.35
C GLY A 160 -20.14 -11.02 -2.38
N VAL A 161 -20.98 -10.05 -2.04
CA VAL A 161 -21.98 -9.47 -2.95
C VAL A 161 -21.69 -7.99 -3.16
N MET A 162 -21.76 -7.55 -4.41
CA MET A 162 -21.73 -6.13 -4.77
C MET A 162 -23.13 -5.67 -5.20
N GLU A 163 -23.58 -4.54 -4.65
CA GLU A 163 -24.79 -3.84 -5.08
C GLU A 163 -24.37 -2.68 -5.99
N VAL A 164 -24.77 -2.71 -7.27
CA VAL A 164 -24.30 -1.75 -8.28
C VAL A 164 -25.06 -0.44 -8.16
N GLU A 165 -24.37 0.62 -7.76
CA GLU A 165 -24.87 2.00 -7.66
C GLU A 165 -24.63 2.79 -8.95
N SER A 166 -23.58 2.46 -9.71
CA SER A 166 -23.26 3.14 -10.98
C SER A 166 -22.57 2.20 -11.98
N LYS A 167 -22.82 2.40 -13.28
CA LYS A 167 -22.08 1.73 -14.38
C LYS A 167 -21.71 2.72 -15.47
N TRP A 168 -20.43 2.79 -15.83
CA TRP A 168 -19.96 3.68 -16.90
C TRP A 168 -18.83 3.08 -17.74
N ALA A 169 -18.61 3.64 -18.93
CA ALA A 169 -17.40 3.38 -19.72
C ALA A 169 -16.35 4.46 -19.36
N PRO A 170 -15.21 4.10 -18.74
CA PRO A 170 -14.20 5.07 -18.33
C PRO A 170 -13.34 5.55 -19.50
N ASN A 171 -12.89 6.82 -19.43
CA ASN A 171 -11.78 7.27 -20.27
C ASN A 171 -10.46 6.77 -19.67
N LYS A 172 -10.08 5.54 -20.03
CA LYS A 172 -8.85 4.85 -19.60
C LYS A 172 -7.57 5.65 -19.86
N ALA A 173 -7.53 6.49 -20.90
CA ALA A 173 -6.39 7.36 -21.20
C ALA A 173 -6.32 8.58 -20.26
N LYS A 174 -7.46 9.18 -19.87
CA LYS A 174 -7.52 10.20 -18.80
C LYS A 174 -7.07 9.58 -17.47
N GLU A 175 -7.66 8.44 -17.12
CA GLU A 175 -7.39 7.72 -15.86
C GLU A 175 -5.90 7.47 -15.67
N THR A 176 -5.26 6.83 -16.66
CA THR A 176 -3.84 6.47 -16.59
C THR A 176 -2.93 7.69 -16.52
N LYS A 177 -3.20 8.73 -17.31
CA LYS A 177 -2.42 9.97 -17.28
C LYS A 177 -2.47 10.67 -15.92
N LEU A 178 -3.61 10.64 -15.23
CA LEU A 178 -3.77 11.27 -13.92
C LEU A 178 -3.26 10.37 -12.78
N ALA A 179 -3.62 9.09 -12.77
CA ALA A 179 -3.28 8.15 -11.70
C ALA A 179 -1.80 7.68 -11.72
N TYR A 180 -1.16 7.65 -12.90
CA TYR A 180 0.22 7.18 -13.08
C TYR A 180 1.16 8.22 -13.69
N GLY A 181 0.69 9.45 -13.94
CA GLY A 181 1.45 10.51 -14.60
C GLY A 181 1.74 10.27 -16.09
N THR A 182 1.29 9.14 -16.66
CA THR A 182 1.58 8.74 -18.05
C THR A 182 0.49 7.85 -18.63
N SER A 183 0.33 7.91 -19.95
CA SER A 183 -0.50 6.98 -20.74
C SER A 183 0.35 6.08 -21.65
N ALA A 184 1.64 5.94 -21.38
CA ALA A 184 2.58 5.07 -22.10
C ALA A 184 2.39 3.60 -21.71
N LEU A 185 2.22 2.70 -22.69
CA LEU A 185 1.87 1.28 -22.48
C LEU A 185 3.00 0.47 -21.82
N GLU A 186 4.21 1.00 -21.82
CA GLU A 186 5.40 0.45 -21.14
C GLU A 186 5.24 0.49 -19.61
N HIS A 187 4.42 1.41 -19.08
CA HIS A 187 4.16 1.47 -17.64
C HIS A 187 3.16 0.38 -17.22
N PRO A 188 3.49 -0.52 -16.27
CA PRO A 188 2.65 -1.67 -15.94
C PRO A 188 1.20 -1.31 -15.53
N GLY A 189 1.03 -0.21 -14.80
CA GLY A 189 -0.31 0.29 -14.43
C GLY A 189 -1.13 0.74 -15.63
N VAL A 190 -0.50 1.31 -16.67
CA VAL A 190 -1.19 1.74 -17.89
C VAL A 190 -1.63 0.52 -18.70
N LYS A 191 -0.73 -0.45 -18.88
CA LYS A 191 -1.02 -1.73 -19.55
C LYS A 191 -2.21 -2.45 -18.90
N MET A 192 -2.21 -2.55 -17.57
CA MET A 192 -3.30 -3.18 -16.81
C MET A 192 -4.64 -2.45 -17.00
N VAL A 193 -4.68 -1.11 -16.91
CA VAL A 193 -5.92 -0.36 -17.18
C VAL A 193 -6.37 -0.57 -18.63
N ALA A 194 -5.45 -0.48 -19.59
CA ALA A 194 -5.75 -0.54 -21.01
C ALA A 194 -6.27 -1.91 -21.46
N TRP A 195 -5.60 -3.00 -21.06
CA TRP A 195 -5.78 -4.33 -21.65
C TRP A 195 -6.35 -5.39 -20.70
N GLU A 196 -6.09 -5.31 -19.40
CA GLU A 196 -6.49 -6.35 -18.43
C GLU A 196 -7.86 -6.06 -17.83
N ARG A 197 -8.13 -4.80 -17.46
CA ARG A 197 -9.46 -4.38 -16.99
C ARG A 197 -10.49 -4.40 -18.11
N GLY A 198 -11.71 -4.82 -17.78
CA GLY A 198 -12.89 -4.79 -18.65
C GLY A 198 -13.29 -3.41 -19.19
N ARG A 199 -14.32 -3.42 -20.04
CA ARG A 199 -14.84 -2.25 -20.77
C ARG A 199 -15.59 -1.26 -19.88
N TYR A 200 -16.34 -1.75 -18.89
CA TYR A 200 -17.16 -0.92 -18.00
C TYR A 200 -16.61 -0.96 -16.59
N TYR A 201 -16.72 0.15 -15.88
CA TYR A 201 -16.52 0.20 -14.44
C TYR A 201 -17.87 0.22 -13.73
N LEU A 202 -17.88 -0.44 -12.58
CA LEU A 202 -18.98 -0.58 -11.64
C LEU A 202 -18.52 0.01 -10.31
N GLY A 203 -19.41 0.81 -9.72
CA GLY A 203 -19.26 1.30 -8.35
C GLY A 203 -20.47 0.96 -7.52
N GLY A 204 -20.28 0.85 -6.21
CA GLY A 204 -21.32 0.56 -5.24
C GLY A 204 -20.88 -0.34 -4.09
N ARG A 205 -21.79 -0.53 -3.13
CA ARG A 205 -21.57 -1.23 -1.85
C ARG A 205 -21.09 -2.67 -2.02
N VAL A 206 -20.19 -3.10 -1.14
CA VAL A 206 -19.72 -4.49 -1.02
C VAL A 206 -20.09 -5.07 0.34
N HIS A 207 -20.54 -6.33 0.33
CA HIS A 207 -20.83 -7.16 1.50
C HIS A 207 -19.88 -8.38 1.47
N GLY A 208 -18.90 -8.43 2.36
CA GLY A 208 -17.84 -9.45 2.37
C GLY A 208 -18.30 -10.78 2.99
N PHE A 209 -18.00 -11.91 2.35
CA PHE A 209 -18.39 -13.25 2.79
C PHE A 209 -17.16 -14.11 3.15
N GLU A 210 -16.21 -14.24 2.22
CA GLU A 210 -14.98 -15.02 2.37
C GLU A 210 -13.79 -14.18 1.91
N LEU A 211 -12.63 -14.39 2.54
CA LEU A 211 -11.38 -13.83 2.05
C LEU A 211 -10.74 -14.81 1.03
N PRO A 212 -10.05 -14.31 -0.01
CA PRO A 212 -9.29 -15.16 -0.93
C PRO A 212 -8.28 -16.03 -0.17
N LYS A 213 -8.27 -17.34 -0.42
CA LYS A 213 -7.27 -18.25 0.15
C LYS A 213 -5.89 -17.90 -0.40
N ARG A 214 -4.98 -17.52 0.49
CA ARG A 214 -3.57 -17.25 0.19
C ARG A 214 -2.71 -18.43 0.60
N VAL A 215 -1.59 -18.65 -0.11
CA VAL A 215 -0.61 -19.72 0.21
C VAL A 215 0.29 -19.37 1.41
N PHE A 216 0.13 -18.17 1.97
CA PHE A 216 0.81 -17.65 3.15
C PHE A 216 -0.19 -16.91 4.05
N PRO A 217 0.02 -16.85 5.37
CA PRO A 217 -0.88 -16.15 6.28
C PRO A 217 -0.89 -14.65 6.02
N CYS A 218 -2.07 -14.09 5.78
CA CYS A 218 -2.31 -12.65 5.71
C CYS A 218 -3.12 -12.22 6.93
N LYS A 219 -2.68 -11.17 7.63
CA LYS A 219 -3.41 -10.61 8.76
C LYS A 219 -4.25 -9.42 8.31
N THR A 220 -5.49 -9.36 8.78
CA THR A 220 -6.38 -8.22 8.60
C THR A 220 -5.88 -6.99 9.37
N PRO A 221 -6.28 -5.76 9.01
CA PRO A 221 -5.94 -4.56 9.78
C PRO A 221 -6.35 -4.62 11.25
N ALA A 222 -7.45 -5.31 11.56
CA ALA A 222 -7.92 -5.54 12.93
C ALA A 222 -6.96 -6.45 13.72
N GLU A 223 -6.53 -7.57 13.12
CA GLU A 223 -5.54 -8.46 13.74
C GLU A 223 -4.15 -7.83 13.86
N VAL A 224 -3.73 -7.02 12.89
CA VAL A 224 -2.46 -6.27 12.98
C VAL A 224 -2.53 -5.28 14.13
N ARG A 225 -3.61 -4.48 14.25
CA ARG A 225 -3.80 -3.57 15.38
C ARG A 225 -3.77 -4.31 16.72
N ALA A 226 -4.50 -5.41 16.85
CA ALA A 226 -4.51 -6.21 18.08
C ALA A 226 -3.13 -6.77 18.51
N LEU A 227 -2.15 -6.82 17.60
CA LEU A 227 -0.77 -7.24 17.88
C LEU A 227 0.20 -6.07 18.13
N LEU A 228 -0.14 -4.86 17.70
CA LEU A 228 0.74 -3.70 17.85
C LEU A 228 0.63 -3.08 19.26
N PRO A 229 1.75 -2.67 19.88
CA PRO A 229 1.71 -2.00 21.17
C PRO A 229 0.97 -0.65 21.06
N GLY A 230 0.13 -0.37 22.06
CA GLY A 230 -0.51 0.94 22.20
C GLY A 230 0.48 2.02 22.62
N ASN A 231 0.18 3.29 22.33
CA ASN A 231 0.97 4.47 22.73
C ASN A 231 2.46 4.38 22.32
N THR A 232 2.74 3.74 21.20
CA THR A 232 4.09 3.46 20.70
C THR A 232 4.15 3.79 19.21
N ASP A 233 5.22 4.45 18.77
CA ASP A 233 5.45 4.72 17.35
C ASP A 233 5.77 3.43 16.59
N VAL A 234 4.99 3.14 15.55
CA VAL A 234 5.17 1.96 14.69
C VAL A 234 5.54 2.41 13.29
N VAL A 235 6.77 2.08 12.88
CA VAL A 235 7.24 2.28 11.50
C VAL A 235 6.90 1.05 10.66
N VAL A 236 6.31 1.27 9.48
CA VAL A 236 5.93 0.19 8.54
C VAL A 236 6.78 0.28 7.28
N PHE A 237 7.42 -0.83 6.91
CA PHE A 237 8.18 -0.96 5.66
C PHE A 237 7.40 -1.76 4.62
N GLN A 238 7.00 -1.10 3.54
CA GLN A 238 6.40 -1.77 2.38
C GLN A 238 7.49 -2.25 1.42
N CYS A 239 7.55 -3.55 1.14
CA CYS A 239 8.48 -4.12 0.18
C CYS A 239 7.81 -5.13 -0.75
N ARG A 240 8.24 -5.14 -2.02
CA ARG A 240 7.86 -6.15 -3.04
C ARG A 240 9.06 -6.92 -3.60
N ASN A 241 10.25 -6.65 -3.05
CA ASN A 241 11.53 -7.20 -3.47
C ASN A 241 12.14 -8.03 -2.32
N PRO A 242 13.10 -8.94 -2.58
CA PRO A 242 13.88 -9.57 -1.53
C PRO A 242 14.58 -8.53 -0.63
N VAL A 243 14.52 -8.75 0.68
CA VAL A 243 15.25 -7.94 1.67
C VAL A 243 16.75 -8.23 1.54
N HIS A 244 17.57 -7.19 1.65
CA HIS A 244 19.04 -7.27 1.54
C HIS A 244 19.66 -6.30 2.54
N ARG A 245 20.98 -6.35 2.76
CA ARG A 245 21.64 -5.61 3.85
C ARG A 245 21.25 -4.12 3.93
N ALA A 246 21.22 -3.39 2.82
CA ALA A 246 20.82 -1.97 2.83
C ALA A 246 19.35 -1.73 3.28
N HIS A 247 18.47 -2.72 3.20
CA HIS A 247 17.12 -2.64 3.78
C HIS A 247 17.12 -2.90 5.29
N TYR A 248 18.11 -3.65 5.81
CA TYR A 248 18.27 -3.86 7.26
C TYR A 248 18.82 -2.59 7.92
N GLU A 249 19.85 -1.98 7.35
CA GLU A 249 20.50 -0.76 7.86
C GLU A 249 19.63 0.52 7.70
N LEU A 250 18.36 0.39 7.27
CA LEU A 250 17.35 1.46 7.23
C LEU A 250 16.49 1.52 8.51
N PHE A 251 16.62 0.54 9.42
CA PHE A 251 15.83 0.38 10.65
C PHE A 251 16.73 0.22 11.88
#